data_AF-A0A928FHF5-F1
#
_entry.id   AF-A0A928FHF5-F1
#
_cell.length_a   1.000
_cell.length_b   1.000
_cell.length_c   1.000
_cell.angle_alpha   90.00
_cell.angle_beta   90.00
_cell.angle_gamma   90.00
#
_symmetry.space_group_name_H-M   'P 1'
#
loop_
_entity.id
_entity.type
_entity.pdbx_description
1 polymer ?
#
loop_
_entity_poly.entity_id
_entity_poly.type
_entity_poly.pdbx_seq_one_letter_code
_entity_poly.pdbx_strand_id
1 'polypeptide(L)'
;MDNYSSQASVPIWYIAHFGRRSVFMGDFMSDKKFTTINEQIEILRSRGLAINDEEKAKKFLERNNYYRVSGYSLTLRSHDVFYPSTNFQNLIDIYEFDHGMRHILLRYIEMIEVTVDKKISICRYETLWIL
;
A
#
# COMPACT_ATOMS: atom_id res chain seq x y z
N MET A 1 25.28 -24.12 -41.40
CA MET A 1 23.85 -24.48 -41.30
C MET A 1 23.77 -25.67 -40.35
N ASP A 2 23.32 -25.37 -39.13
CA ASP A 2 22.26 -26.07 -38.37
C ASP A 2 22.46 -27.58 -38.08
N ASN A 3 22.22 -28.14 -36.89
CA ASN A 3 21.58 -27.65 -35.66
C ASN A 3 21.55 -28.78 -34.59
N TYR A 4 21.16 -28.43 -33.36
CA TYR A 4 20.64 -29.28 -32.25
C TYR A 4 21.63 -30.21 -31.52
N SER A 5 21.63 -30.40 -30.19
CA SER A 5 21.11 -29.70 -29.00
C SER A 5 21.36 -30.65 -27.81
N SER A 6 22.02 -30.19 -26.75
CA SER A 6 22.05 -30.89 -25.46
C SER A 6 22.36 -29.91 -24.34
N GLN A 7 21.32 -29.23 -23.85
CA GLN A 7 21.33 -28.56 -22.56
C GLN A 7 19.96 -28.82 -21.91
N ALA A 8 19.95 -29.75 -20.96
CA ALA A 8 18.81 -29.96 -20.08
C ALA A 8 18.73 -28.77 -19.11
N SER A 9 17.85 -27.82 -19.40
CA SER A 9 17.53 -26.72 -18.49
C SER A 9 16.68 -27.26 -17.35
N VAL A 10 17.26 -27.32 -16.14
CA VAL A 10 16.51 -27.59 -14.92
C VAL A 10 15.59 -26.39 -14.67
N PRO A 11 14.27 -26.56 -14.59
CA PRO A 11 13.37 -25.42 -14.60
C PRO A 11 13.25 -24.77 -13.20
N ILE A 12 13.15 -23.44 -13.21
CA ILE A 12 13.43 -22.49 -12.10
C ILE A 12 12.59 -22.73 -10.82
N TRP A 13 11.49 -23.47 -10.89
CA TRP A 13 10.61 -23.75 -9.76
C TRP A 13 11.22 -24.65 -8.66
N TYR A 14 12.37 -25.31 -8.91
CA TYR A 14 12.98 -26.23 -7.94
C TYR A 14 13.61 -25.53 -6.71
N ILE A 15 13.78 -24.20 -6.72
CA ILE A 15 14.42 -23.44 -5.61
C ILE A 15 13.37 -22.81 -4.65
N ALA A 16 12.07 -22.90 -4.93
CA ALA A 16 11.05 -22.13 -4.23
C ALA A 16 10.45 -22.78 -2.95
N HIS A 17 11.16 -23.69 -2.26
CA HIS A 17 10.58 -24.40 -1.10
C HIS A 17 10.68 -23.68 0.26
N PHE A 18 11.21 -22.45 0.33
CA PHE A 18 11.24 -21.69 1.60
C PHE A 18 10.37 -20.43 1.56
N GLY A 19 9.15 -20.58 2.09
CA GLY A 19 8.45 -19.58 2.88
C GLY A 19 8.47 -18.13 2.37
N ARG A 20 7.67 -17.83 1.33
CA ARG A 20 7.05 -16.51 1.21
C ARG A 20 5.78 -16.62 0.38
N ARG A 21 4.66 -16.22 0.98
CA ARG A 21 3.34 -16.08 0.36
C ARG A 21 3.50 -15.39 -1.01
N SER A 22 3.20 -16.12 -2.07
CA SER A 22 3.27 -15.66 -3.47
C SER A 22 2.24 -14.56 -3.70
N VAL A 23 2.65 -13.30 -3.52
CA VAL A 23 1.99 -12.17 -4.19
C VAL A 23 2.66 -12.07 -5.55
N PHE A 24 1.95 -12.53 -6.58
CA PHE A 24 2.40 -12.58 -7.96
C PHE A 24 2.83 -11.19 -8.45
N MET A 25 4.08 -11.08 -8.91
CA MET A 25 4.66 -9.92 -9.59
C MET A 25 4.20 -9.84 -11.07
N GLY A 26 3.04 -10.42 -11.41
CA GLY A 26 2.52 -10.57 -12.78
C GLY A 26 1.45 -9.55 -13.20
N ASP A 27 0.87 -8.80 -12.24
CA ASP A 27 -0.27 -7.89 -12.50
C ASP A 27 0.13 -6.40 -12.59
N PHE A 28 1.42 -6.08 -12.59
CA PHE A 28 1.87 -4.67 -12.50
C PHE A 28 1.80 -3.90 -13.83
N MET A 29 1.34 -4.51 -14.93
CA MET A 29 1.31 -3.87 -16.26
C MET A 29 -0.03 -4.02 -16.97
N SER A 30 -1.13 -3.78 -16.26
CA SER A 30 -2.33 -3.26 -16.91
C SER A 30 -2.14 -1.74 -16.99
N ASP A 31 -2.22 -1.16 -18.20
CA ASP A 31 -2.46 0.27 -18.41
C ASP A 31 -3.72 0.68 -17.65
N LYS A 32 -3.60 0.94 -16.35
CA LYS A 32 -4.70 1.44 -15.54
C LYS A 32 -4.91 2.88 -15.94
N LYS A 33 -5.71 3.06 -16.99
CA LYS A 33 -6.23 4.35 -17.43
C LYS A 33 -6.71 5.10 -16.18
N PHE A 34 -6.27 6.36 -16.04
CA PHE A 34 -6.73 7.20 -14.96
C PHE A 34 -8.26 7.27 -15.00
N THR A 35 -8.89 6.76 -13.96
CA THR A 35 -10.34 6.79 -13.83
C THR A 35 -10.77 8.15 -13.32
N THR A 36 -11.84 8.69 -13.90
CA THR A 36 -12.43 9.94 -13.42
C THR A 36 -13.05 9.76 -12.03
N ILE A 37 -13.27 10.85 -11.28
CA ILE A 37 -13.89 10.75 -9.94
C ILE A 37 -15.26 10.06 -10.02
N ASN A 38 -16.05 10.35 -11.05
CA ASN A 38 -17.36 9.70 -11.25
C ASN A 38 -17.21 8.20 -11.51
N GLU A 39 -16.23 7.79 -12.32
CA GLU A 39 -15.94 6.37 -12.54
C GLU A 39 -15.49 5.67 -11.26
N GLN A 40 -14.70 6.34 -10.41
CA GLN A 40 -14.29 5.79 -9.12
C GLN A 40 -15.48 5.56 -8.18
N ILE A 41 -16.42 6.51 -8.13
CA ILE A 41 -17.67 6.36 -7.38
C ILE A 41 -18.46 5.15 -7.89
N GLU A 42 -18.57 4.99 -9.21
CA GLU A 42 -19.31 3.87 -9.81
C GLU A 42 -18.63 2.52 -9.54
N ILE A 43 -17.29 2.47 -9.55
CA ILE A 43 -16.55 1.26 -9.16
C ILE A 43 -16.84 0.90 -7.70
N LEU A 44 -16.94 1.88 -6.81
CA LEU A 44 -17.27 1.63 -5.40
C LEU A 44 -18.73 1.15 -5.24
N ARG A 45 -19.68 1.76 -5.96
CA ARG A 45 -21.10 1.35 -5.96
C ARG A 45 -21.28 -0.05 -6.52
N SER A 46 -20.67 -0.36 -7.67
CA SER A 46 -20.76 -1.68 -8.32
C SER A 46 -20.20 -2.82 -7.47
N ARG A 47 -19.26 -2.52 -6.56
CA ARG A 47 -18.74 -3.46 -5.56
C ARG A 47 -19.63 -3.60 -4.31
N GLY A 48 -20.73 -2.84 -4.22
CA GLY A 48 -21.69 -2.92 -3.12
C GLY A 48 -21.46 -1.90 -1.99
N LEU A 49 -20.67 -0.85 -2.19
CA LEU A 49 -20.49 0.19 -1.16
C LEU A 49 -21.70 1.13 -1.12
N ALA A 50 -22.28 1.32 0.06
CA ALA A 50 -23.34 2.31 0.24
C ALA A 50 -22.77 3.73 0.30
N ILE A 51 -23.09 4.56 -0.69
CA ILE A 51 -22.70 5.98 -0.77
C ILE A 51 -23.96 6.83 -0.61
N ASN A 52 -24.15 7.38 0.58
CA ASN A 52 -25.31 8.20 0.95
C ASN A 52 -25.18 9.66 0.48
N ASP A 53 -23.96 10.20 0.55
CA ASP A 53 -23.63 11.57 0.14
C ASP A 53 -22.52 11.50 -0.92
N GLU A 54 -22.94 11.62 -2.18
CA GLU A 54 -22.05 11.51 -3.32
C GLU A 54 -21.11 12.72 -3.43
N GLU A 55 -21.57 13.93 -3.10
CA GLU A 55 -20.76 15.15 -3.15
C GLU A 55 -19.63 15.10 -2.11
N LYS A 56 -19.93 14.58 -0.91
CA LYS A 56 -18.89 14.30 0.10
C LYS A 56 -17.89 13.27 -0.41
N ALA A 57 -18.36 12.21 -1.06
CA ALA A 57 -17.48 11.17 -1.59
C ALA A 57 -16.56 11.68 -2.70
N LYS A 58 -17.09 12.49 -3.64
CA LYS A 58 -16.31 13.15 -4.68
C LYS A 58 -15.22 14.04 -4.09
N LYS A 59 -15.58 14.95 -3.19
CA LYS A 59 -14.62 15.84 -2.50
C LYS A 59 -13.54 15.06 -1.75
N PHE A 60 -13.89 13.92 -1.16
CA PHE A 60 -12.92 13.06 -0.49
C PHE A 60 -11.94 12.42 -1.48
N LEU A 61 -12.43 11.88 -2.60
CA LEU A 61 -11.60 11.26 -3.65
C LEU A 61 -10.80 12.27 -4.48
N GLU A 62 -11.24 13.52 -4.57
CA GLU A 62 -10.46 14.61 -5.15
C GLU A 62 -9.23 14.94 -4.31
N ARG A 63 -9.39 14.92 -2.98
CA ARG A 63 -8.30 15.21 -2.03
C ARG A 63 -7.38 14.02 -1.82
N ASN A 64 -7.92 12.80 -1.91
CA ASN A 64 -7.21 11.57 -1.57
C ASN A 64 -7.13 10.64 -2.78
N ASN A 65 -5.92 10.20 -3.10
CA ASN A 65 -5.70 9.30 -4.24
C ASN A 65 -6.52 8.00 -4.10
N TYR A 66 -7.37 7.71 -5.10
CA TYR A 66 -8.23 6.52 -5.13
C TYR A 66 -7.48 5.21 -4.89
N TYR A 67 -6.26 5.05 -5.38
CA TYR A 67 -5.48 3.81 -5.16
C TYR A 67 -5.16 3.59 -3.68
N ARG A 68 -4.87 4.67 -2.94
CA ARG A 68 -4.68 4.58 -1.48
C ARG A 68 -5.98 4.20 -0.79
N VAL A 69 -7.07 4.92 -1.12
CA VAL A 69 -8.41 4.66 -0.56
C VAL A 69 -8.87 3.22 -0.84
N SER A 70 -8.69 2.74 -2.08
CA SER A 70 -9.00 1.37 -2.46
C SER A 70 -8.18 0.35 -1.68
N GLY A 71 -6.94 0.66 -1.29
CA GLY A 71 -6.14 -0.20 -0.41
C GLY A 71 -6.81 -0.42 0.95
N TYR A 72 -7.31 0.65 1.58
CA TYR A 72 -8.03 0.54 2.86
C TYR A 72 -9.36 -0.20 2.72
N SER A 73 -10.03 -0.05 1.58
CA SER A 73 -11.30 -0.73 1.31
C SER A 73 -11.19 -2.26 1.30
N LEU A 74 -9.98 -2.82 1.16
CA LEU A 74 -9.72 -4.27 1.26
C LEU A 74 -10.10 -4.85 2.63
N THR A 75 -10.05 -4.03 3.68
CA THR A 75 -10.46 -4.45 5.04
C THR A 75 -11.98 -4.56 5.21
N LEU A 76 -12.74 -3.92 4.32
CA LEU A 76 -14.20 -3.83 4.36
C LEU A 76 -14.90 -4.73 3.33
N ARG A 77 -14.14 -5.55 2.59
CA ARG A 77 -14.66 -6.36 1.48
C ARG A 77 -14.06 -7.75 1.46
N SER A 78 -14.79 -8.68 0.84
CA SER A 78 -14.35 -10.06 0.58
C SER A 78 -14.65 -10.39 -0.88
N HIS A 79 -13.69 -11.00 -1.59
CA HIS A 79 -13.85 -11.32 -3.02
C HIS A 79 -14.32 -10.13 -3.87
N ASP A 80 -13.75 -8.94 -3.62
CA ASP A 80 -14.10 -7.66 -4.25
C ASP A 80 -15.52 -7.12 -4.00
N VAL A 81 -16.29 -7.74 -3.10
CA VAL A 81 -17.63 -7.29 -2.69
C VAL A 81 -17.61 -6.79 -1.25
N PHE A 82 -18.15 -5.59 -1.02
CA PHE A 82 -18.25 -4.99 0.32
C PHE A 82 -19.22 -5.76 1.21
N TYR A 83 -18.94 -5.81 2.52
CA TYR A 83 -19.86 -6.44 3.47
C TYR A 83 -21.19 -5.67 3.57
N PRO A 84 -22.31 -6.35 3.87
CA PRO A 84 -23.60 -5.70 4.06
C PRO A 84 -23.52 -4.59 5.12
N SER A 85 -24.20 -3.47 4.87
CA SER A 85 -24.19 -2.27 5.74
C SER A 85 -22.88 -1.48 5.78
N THR A 86 -21.89 -1.82 4.94
CA THR A 86 -20.69 -0.99 4.78
C THR A 86 -21.06 0.28 4.01
N ASN A 87 -20.79 1.42 4.63
CA ASN A 87 -21.02 2.73 4.03
C ASN A 87 -19.68 3.41 3.70
N PHE A 88 -19.74 4.47 2.91
CA PHE A 88 -18.57 5.28 2.56
C PHE A 88 -17.91 5.95 3.79
N GLN A 89 -18.67 6.24 4.85
CA GLN A 89 -18.12 6.82 6.08
C GLN A 89 -17.16 5.85 6.77
N ASN A 90 -17.48 4.55 6.84
CA ASN A 90 -16.60 3.53 7.40
C ASN A 90 -15.25 3.49 6.66
N LEU A 91 -15.26 3.70 5.35
CA LEU A 91 -14.04 3.78 4.55
C LEU A 91 -13.21 5.02 4.88
N ILE A 92 -13.86 6.17 5.06
CA ILE A 92 -13.21 7.41 5.52
C ILE A 92 -12.62 7.19 6.91
N ASP A 93 -13.35 6.57 7.83
CA ASP A 93 -12.93 6.40 9.22
C ASP A 93 -11.65 5.55 9.32
N ILE A 94 -11.57 4.45 8.56
CA ILE A 94 -10.36 3.62 8.50
C ILE A 94 -9.19 4.39 7.88
N TYR A 95 -9.44 5.16 6.82
CA TYR A 95 -8.42 5.98 6.17
C TYR A 95 -7.84 7.04 7.13
N GLU A 96 -8.71 7.80 7.79
CA GLU A 96 -8.32 8.88 8.71
C GLU A 96 -7.66 8.34 9.99
N PHE A 97 -8.11 7.19 10.48
CA PHE A 97 -7.48 6.52 11.60
C PHE A 97 -6.01 6.19 11.32
N ASP A 98 -5.73 5.51 10.21
CA ASP A 98 -4.36 5.18 9.82
C ASP A 98 -3.52 6.43 9.49
N HIS A 99 -4.13 7.41 8.83
CA HIS A 99 -3.49 8.70 8.58
C HIS A 99 -3.05 9.36 9.90
N GLY A 100 -3.95 9.45 10.88
CA GLY A 100 -3.65 9.97 12.22
C GLY A 100 -2.57 9.18 12.94
N MET A 101 -2.64 7.84 12.93
CA MET A 101 -1.61 6.99 13.53
C MET A 101 -0.23 7.24 12.92
N ARG A 102 -0.14 7.33 11.59
CA ARG A 102 1.11 7.61 10.89
C ARG A 102 1.72 8.94 11.30
N HIS A 103 0.91 9.99 11.43
CA HIS A 103 1.40 11.31 11.90
C HIS A 103 1.95 11.25 13.31
N ILE A 104 1.30 10.50 14.21
CA ILE A 104 1.78 10.31 15.58
C ILE A 104 3.11 9.55 15.56
N LEU A 105 3.19 8.45 14.81
CA LEU A 105 4.40 7.64 14.70
C LEU A 105 5.57 8.44 14.12
N LEU A 106 5.35 9.19 13.05
CA LEU A 106 6.38 10.01 12.41
C LEU A 106 6.95 11.04 13.39
N ARG A 107 6.10 11.69 14.20
CA ARG A 107 6.55 12.62 15.24
C ARG A 107 7.48 11.95 16.26
N TYR A 108 7.18 10.73 16.68
CA TYR A 108 8.06 10.01 17.62
C TYR A 108 9.34 9.49 16.95
N ILE A 109 9.26 9.04 15.70
CA ILE A 109 10.42 8.62 14.92
C ILE A 109 11.41 9.79 14.77
N GLU A 110 10.91 10.99 14.46
CA GLU A 110 11.73 12.21 14.37
C GLU A 110 12.51 12.48 15.67
N MET A 111 11.86 12.34 16.83
CA MET A 111 12.53 12.51 18.13
C MET A 111 13.62 11.45 18.38
N ILE A 112 13.34 10.20 18.00
CA ILE A 112 14.29 9.09 18.15
C ILE A 112 15.49 9.31 17.23
N GLU A 113 15.26 9.69 15.96
CA GLU A 113 16.29 9.96 14.95
C GLU A 113 17.28 11.02 15.45
N VAL A 114 16.78 12.19 15.89
CA VAL A 114 17.62 13.27 16.43
C VAL A 114 18.42 12.81 17.65
N THR A 115 17.83 11.97 18.52
CA THR A 115 18.51 11.48 19.72
C THR A 115 19.63 10.48 19.36
N VAL A 116 19.37 9.58 18.41
CA VAL A 116 20.36 8.61 17.93
C VAL A 116 21.52 9.32 17.24
N ASP A 117 21.24 10.29 16.37
CA ASP A 117 22.27 11.05 15.65
C ASP A 117 23.17 11.85 16.58
N LYS A 118 22.60 12.48 17.62
CA LYS A 118 23.38 13.16 18.66
C LYS A 118 24.31 12.21 19.38
N LYS A 119 23.84 11.02 19.78
CA LYS A 119 24.66 10.02 20.47
C LYS A 119 25.78 9.49 19.57
N ILE A 120 25.48 9.15 18.32
CA ILE A 120 26.48 8.70 17.34
C ILE A 120 27.56 9.77 17.14
N SER A 121 27.14 11.04 17.02
CA SER A 121 28.08 12.16 16.85
C SER A 121 29.03 12.26 18.03
N ILE A 122 28.52 12.25 19.27
CA ILE A 122 29.35 12.31 20.49
C ILE A 122 30.34 11.15 20.55
N CYS A 123 29.88 9.91 20.35
CA CYS A 123 30.77 8.74 20.35
C CYS A 123 31.90 8.85 19.32
N ARG A 124 31.60 9.39 18.12
CA ARG A 124 32.61 9.59 17.08
C ARG A 124 33.67 10.62 17.47
N TYR A 125 33.28 11.73 18.10
CA TYR A 125 34.23 12.72 18.58
C TYR A 125 35.11 12.17 19.71
N GLU A 126 34.54 11.45 20.68
CA GLU A 126 35.30 10.83 21.77
C GLU A 126 36.33 9.81 21.26
N THR A 127 36.00 8.98 20.26
CA THR A 127 36.97 8.02 19.68
C THR A 127 38.10 8.67 18.87
N LEU A 128 37.87 9.86 18.31
CA LEU A 128 38.89 10.60 17.54
C LEU A 128 39.83 11.43 18.42
N TRP A 129 39.48 11.66 19.69
CA TRP A 129 40.32 12.36 20.66
C TRP A 129 41.28 11.43 21.44
N ILE A 130 41.09 10.11 21.34
CA ILE A 130 41.90 9.09 22.05
C ILE A 130 42.94 8.44 21.12
N LEU A 131 43.00 8.84 19.84
CA LEU A 131 44.03 8.48 18.85
C LEU A 131 44.84 9.71 18.46
#